data_AF-A0A543Q7P4-F1
#
_entry.id   AF-A0A543Q7P4-F1
#
_cell.length_a   1.000
_cell.length_b   1.000
_cell.length_c   1.000
_cell.angle_alpha   90.00
_cell.angle_beta   90.00
_cell.angle_gamma   90.00
#
_symmetry.space_group_name_H-M   'P 1'
#
loop_
_entity.id
_entity.type
_entity.pdbx_description
1 polymer ?
#
loop_
_entity_poly.entity_id
_entity_poly.type
_entity_poly.pdbx_seq_one_letter_code
_entity_poly.pdbx_strand_id
1 'polypeptide(L)'
;MDEFSESSSRNATQNARILTHTSAEAASAMETVNKNLTLLTKAIDDNHQASQSLMNQVVAISRIAQTIREIAYQTNLLALNAAIEAARAGEHGRGFAVVADEVRNLSKRVQDATDEVQNNITAVNLTAKNIDSAAQNNQQQAQQSMDVTRNLQKEIKNLRTLAVSMTLDAARQSHEALVHRLQNAVSDNGSPMSPDDLQDQHQCALGSWYEGTGRQLLGNEAEFVALAEPHRQFHQRARELLAAHQAGDQESTGKLLRQVLDSRDNIFQHMDALSAIIQKTY
;
A
#
# COMPACT_ATOMS: atom_id res chain seq x y z
N MET A 1 -3.62 -32.66 -30.36
CA MET A 1 -2.56 -31.90 -29.66
C MET A 1 -2.85 -30.40 -29.77
N ASP A 2 -3.29 -29.94 -30.94
CA ASP A 2 -3.58 -28.53 -31.23
C ASP A 2 -4.73 -27.92 -30.42
N GLU A 3 -5.86 -28.63 -30.28
CA GLU A 3 -7.01 -28.15 -29.50
C GLU A 3 -6.70 -28.00 -28.00
N PHE A 4 -5.79 -28.85 -27.49
CA PHE A 4 -5.26 -28.74 -26.13
C PHE A 4 -4.33 -27.52 -25.97
N SER A 5 -3.47 -27.25 -26.96
CA SER A 5 -2.57 -26.10 -26.96
C SER A 5 -3.34 -24.76 -27.03
N GLU A 6 -4.38 -24.69 -27.86
CA GLU A 6 -5.22 -23.50 -27.96
C GLU A 6 -6.05 -23.28 -26.68
N SER A 7 -6.62 -24.34 -26.11
CA SER A 7 -7.32 -24.26 -24.81
C SER A 7 -6.39 -23.82 -23.68
N SER A 8 -5.16 -24.37 -23.63
CA SER A 8 -4.14 -24.00 -22.64
C SER A 8 -3.75 -22.51 -22.75
N SER A 9 -3.48 -22.01 -23.96
CA SER A 9 -3.15 -20.61 -24.19
C SER A 9 -4.29 -19.66 -23.82
N ARG A 10 -5.54 -20.02 -24.14
CA ARG A 10 -6.74 -19.25 -23.75
C ARG A 10 -6.87 -19.17 -22.23
N ASN A 11 -6.70 -20.29 -21.53
CA ASN A 11 -6.73 -20.33 -20.06
C ASN A 11 -5.60 -19.48 -19.45
N ALA A 12 -4.38 -19.57 -19.99
CA ALA A 12 -3.24 -18.76 -19.54
C ALA A 12 -3.51 -17.25 -19.71
N THR A 13 -4.05 -16.85 -20.86
CA THR A 13 -4.43 -15.45 -21.14
C THR A 13 -5.54 -14.96 -20.20
N GLN A 14 -6.55 -15.80 -19.92
CA GLN A 14 -7.61 -15.47 -18.97
C GLN A 14 -7.06 -15.30 -17.55
N ASN A 15 -6.21 -16.22 -17.09
CA ASN A 15 -5.59 -16.14 -15.77
C ASN A 15 -4.69 -14.90 -15.64
N ALA A 16 -3.93 -14.55 -16.68
CA ALA A 16 -3.14 -13.33 -16.72
C ALA A 16 -3.99 -12.05 -16.61
N ARG A 17 -5.15 -12.01 -17.25
CA ARG A 17 -6.10 -10.88 -17.12
C ARG A 17 -6.65 -10.77 -15.70
N ILE A 18 -7.00 -11.89 -15.07
CA ILE A 18 -7.45 -11.92 -13.67
C ILE A 18 -6.33 -11.39 -12.76
N LEU A 19 -5.10 -11.91 -12.90
CA LEU A 19 -3.94 -11.45 -12.12
C LEU A 19 -3.67 -9.95 -12.31
N THR A 20 -3.77 -9.44 -13.54
CA THR A 20 -3.59 -8.01 -13.80
C THR A 20 -4.65 -7.17 -13.09
N HIS A 21 -5.92 -7.58 -13.17
CA HIS A 21 -7.01 -6.85 -12.55
C HIS A 21 -6.88 -6.87 -11.02
N THR A 22 -6.70 -8.04 -10.42
CA THR A 22 -6.56 -8.20 -8.97
C THR A 22 -5.31 -7.49 -8.43
N SER A 23 -4.18 -7.52 -9.15
CA SER A 23 -2.98 -6.77 -8.73
C SER A 23 -3.17 -5.25 -8.79
N ALA A 24 -3.92 -4.73 -9.77
CA ALA A 24 -4.26 -3.31 -9.83
C ALA A 24 -5.18 -2.87 -8.68
N GLU A 25 -6.20 -3.66 -8.36
CA GLU A 25 -7.07 -3.43 -7.20
C GLU A 25 -6.28 -3.47 -5.89
N ALA A 26 -5.41 -4.47 -5.72
CA ALA A 26 -4.54 -4.59 -4.56
C ALA A 26 -3.58 -3.40 -4.43
N ALA A 27 -3.03 -2.89 -5.54
CA ALA A 27 -2.16 -1.71 -5.54
C ALA A 27 -2.91 -0.45 -5.05
N SER A 28 -4.14 -0.23 -5.53
CA SER A 28 -4.99 0.89 -5.11
C SER A 28 -5.38 0.79 -3.62
N ALA A 29 -5.71 -0.42 -3.16
CA ALA A 29 -5.95 -0.66 -1.74
C ALA A 29 -4.70 -0.38 -0.89
N MET A 30 -3.50 -0.75 -1.36
CA MET A 30 -2.24 -0.47 -0.68
C MET A 30 -1.90 1.02 -0.61
N GLU A 31 -2.25 1.80 -1.64
CA GLU A 31 -2.10 3.26 -1.58
C GLU A 31 -2.96 3.86 -0.47
N THR A 32 -4.19 3.39 -0.35
CA THR A 32 -5.11 3.80 0.73
C THR A 32 -4.56 3.43 2.11
N VAL A 33 -4.03 2.21 2.27
CA VAL A 33 -3.41 1.76 3.52
C VAL A 33 -2.20 2.62 3.89
N ASN A 34 -1.30 2.90 2.93
CA ASN A 34 -0.14 3.76 3.17
C ASN A 34 -0.53 5.18 3.61
N LYS A 35 -1.56 5.76 2.98
CA LYS A 35 -2.10 7.06 3.38
C LYS A 35 -2.62 7.02 4.82
N ASN A 36 -3.37 5.99 5.18
CA ASN A 36 -3.91 5.83 6.53
C ASN A 36 -2.80 5.60 7.57
N LEU A 37 -1.74 4.85 7.25
CA LEU A 37 -0.59 4.67 8.13
C LEU A 37 0.19 5.97 8.36
N THR A 38 0.30 6.82 7.34
CA THR A 38 0.90 8.14 7.47
C THR A 38 0.08 9.03 8.41
N LEU A 39 -1.24 9.04 8.25
CA LEU A 39 -2.14 9.78 9.14
C LEU A 39 -2.11 9.25 10.57
N LEU A 40 -2.07 7.93 10.74
CA LEU A 40 -1.96 7.27 12.04
C LEU A 40 -0.65 7.67 12.75
N THR A 41 0.48 7.62 12.04
CA THR A 41 1.79 8.01 12.59
C THR A 41 1.79 9.46 13.06
N LYS A 42 1.15 10.36 12.29
CA LYS A 42 0.98 11.75 12.70
C LYS A 42 0.10 11.89 13.95
N ALA A 43 -1.03 11.20 14.01
CA ALA A 43 -1.91 11.25 15.18
C ALA A 43 -1.24 10.70 16.45
N ILE A 44 -0.36 9.71 16.32
CA ILE A 44 0.46 9.19 17.41
C ILE A 44 1.43 10.25 17.92
N ASP A 45 2.12 10.96 17.02
CA ASP A 45 3.03 12.05 17.38
C ASP A 45 2.30 13.21 18.06
N ASP A 46 1.13 13.62 17.53
CA ASP A 46 0.29 14.65 18.12
C ASP A 46 -0.14 14.26 19.56
N ASN A 47 -0.51 12.99 19.79
CA ASN A 47 -0.86 12.47 21.12
C ASN A 47 0.34 12.44 22.08
N HIS A 48 1.52 12.10 21.59
CA HIS A 48 2.76 12.12 22.36
C HIS A 48 3.07 13.55 22.84
N GLN A 49 3.03 14.52 21.92
CA GLN A 49 3.24 15.94 22.25
C GLN A 49 2.20 16.47 23.23
N ALA A 50 0.92 16.13 23.04
CA ALA A 50 -0.16 16.52 23.95
C ALA A 50 0.05 15.94 25.36
N SER A 51 0.47 14.68 25.45
CA SER A 51 0.76 14.02 26.74
C SER A 51 1.94 14.67 27.45
N GLN A 52 3.01 15.00 26.74
CA GLN A 52 4.14 15.73 27.31
C GLN A 52 3.74 17.13 27.82
N SER A 53 2.94 17.86 27.04
CA SER A 53 2.42 19.16 27.44
C SER A 53 1.57 19.07 28.71
N LEU A 54 0.68 18.07 28.79
CA LEU A 54 -0.13 17.80 29.98
C LEU A 54 0.74 17.47 31.20
N MET A 55 1.78 16.64 31.05
CA MET A 55 2.71 16.34 32.15
C MET A 55 3.41 17.60 32.67
N ASN A 56 3.81 18.52 31.79
CA ASN A 56 4.42 19.78 32.19
C ASN A 56 3.44 20.69 32.95
N GLN A 57 2.17 20.75 32.51
CA GLN A 57 1.13 21.50 33.20
C GLN A 57 0.84 20.91 34.59
N VAL A 58 0.76 19.59 34.71
CA VAL A 58 0.58 18.87 35.98
C VAL A 58 1.70 19.21 36.96
N VAL A 59 2.96 19.27 36.50
CA VAL A 59 4.10 19.69 37.34
C VAL A 59 3.94 21.13 37.82
N ALA A 60 3.51 22.05 36.96
CA ALA A 60 3.29 23.44 37.34
C ALA A 60 2.17 23.58 38.39
N ILE A 61 1.04 22.89 38.19
CA ILE A 61 -0.09 22.90 39.14
C ILE A 61 0.33 22.30 40.49
N SER A 62 1.13 21.23 40.48
CA SER A 62 1.62 20.60 41.72
C SER A 62 2.47 21.56 42.56
N ARG A 63 3.30 22.40 41.92
CA ARG A 63 4.08 23.44 42.63
C ARG A 63 3.18 24.52 43.24
N ILE A 64 2.13 24.93 42.52
CA ILE A 64 1.15 25.91 43.02
C ILE A 64 0.39 25.32 44.21
N ALA A 65 -0.12 24.09 44.10
CA ALA A 65 -0.81 23.39 45.17
C ALA A 65 0.10 23.28 46.41
N GLN A 66 1.36 22.88 46.25
CA GLN A 66 2.32 22.83 47.35
C GLN A 66 2.50 24.19 48.04
N THR A 67 2.61 25.27 47.26
CA THR A 67 2.72 26.64 47.79
C THR A 67 1.47 27.05 48.59
N ILE A 68 0.27 26.73 48.09
CA ILE A 68 -0.99 27.02 48.80
C ILE A 68 -1.06 26.25 50.12
N ARG A 69 -0.62 24.98 50.12
CA ARG A 69 -0.56 24.16 51.34
C ARG A 69 0.35 24.79 52.39
N GLU A 70 1.53 25.24 51.96
CA GLU A 70 2.51 25.91 52.83
C GLU A 70 1.94 27.22 53.42
N ILE A 71 1.28 28.04 52.60
CA ILE A 71 0.60 29.27 53.05
C ILE A 71 -0.50 28.94 54.06
N ALA A 72 -1.33 27.94 53.79
CA ALA A 72 -2.40 27.52 54.69
C ALA A 72 -1.86 26.95 56.00
N TYR A 73 -0.73 26.23 55.96
CA TYR A 73 -0.03 25.76 57.14
C TYR A 73 0.51 26.90 58.00
N GLN A 74 1.17 27.89 57.38
CA GLN A 74 1.67 29.08 58.07
C GLN A 74 0.52 29.91 58.66
N THR A 75 -0.58 30.08 57.92
CA THR A 75 -1.76 30.82 58.38
C THR A 75 -2.41 30.13 59.56
N ASN A 76 -2.49 28.79 59.54
CA ASN A 76 -2.95 28.00 60.68
C ASN A 76 -2.07 28.20 61.93
N LEU A 77 -0.74 28.27 61.77
CA LEU A 77 0.18 28.53 62.89
C LEU A 77 0.05 29.97 63.41
N LEU A 78 -0.13 30.96 62.54
CA LEU A 78 -0.36 32.35 62.93
C LEU A 78 -1.68 32.49 63.71
N ALA A 79 -2.74 31.83 63.24
CA ALA A 79 -4.03 31.80 63.91
C ALA A 79 -3.95 31.11 65.28
N LEU A 80 -3.19 30.02 65.40
CA LEU A 80 -2.93 29.37 66.69
C LEU A 80 -2.24 30.33 67.68
N ASN A 81 -1.21 31.05 67.24
CA ASN A 81 -0.54 32.03 68.09
C ASN A 81 -1.49 33.16 68.51
N ALA A 82 -2.34 33.65 67.60
CA ALA A 82 -3.35 34.65 67.91
C ALA A 82 -4.39 34.15 68.93
N ALA A 83 -4.82 32.88 68.82
CA ALA A 83 -5.75 32.27 69.78
C ALA A 83 -5.12 32.17 71.19
N ILE A 84 -3.83 31.82 71.28
CA ILE A 84 -3.08 31.78 72.54
C ILE A 84 -3.03 33.17 73.19
N GLU A 85 -2.69 34.21 72.41
CA GLU A 85 -2.59 35.58 72.93
C GLU A 85 -3.98 36.14 73.31
N ALA A 86 -5.02 35.81 72.55
CA ALA A 86 -6.41 36.15 72.87
C ALA A 86 -6.86 35.52 74.20
N ALA A 87 -6.49 34.25 74.45
CA ALA A 87 -6.74 33.61 75.74
C ALA A 87 -5.99 34.29 76.89
N ARG A 88 -4.75 34.75 76.63
CA ARG A 88 -3.92 35.47 77.61
C ARG A 88 -4.49 36.83 77.98
N ALA A 89 -5.12 37.53 77.04
CA ALA A 89 -5.80 38.81 77.27
C ALA A 89 -7.13 38.69 78.05
N GLY A 90 -7.59 37.47 78.36
CA GLY A 90 -8.79 37.22 79.16
C GLY A 90 -10.06 37.77 78.49
N GLU A 91 -10.88 38.52 79.24
CA GLU A 91 -12.15 39.06 78.76
C GLU A 91 -11.97 40.03 77.57
N HIS A 92 -10.85 40.75 77.50
CA HIS A 92 -10.57 41.68 76.39
C HIS A 92 -10.22 40.96 75.07
N GLY A 93 -9.81 39.70 75.13
CA GLY A 93 -9.42 38.89 73.98
C GLY A 93 -10.54 38.05 73.37
N ARG A 94 -11.74 38.00 73.97
CA ARG A 94 -12.83 37.10 73.54
C ARG A 94 -13.21 37.24 72.07
N GLY A 95 -13.33 38.46 71.55
CA GLY A 95 -13.63 38.70 70.14
C GLY A 95 -12.52 38.22 69.19
N PHE A 96 -11.26 38.44 69.58
CA PHE A 96 -10.10 37.97 68.82
C PHE A 96 -9.96 36.45 68.83
N ALA A 97 -10.33 35.78 69.92
CA ALA A 97 -10.32 34.32 70.02
C ALA A 97 -11.24 33.67 68.96
N VAL A 98 -12.47 34.20 68.80
CA VAL A 98 -13.43 33.71 67.80
C VAL A 98 -12.89 33.86 66.38
N VAL A 99 -12.28 35.02 66.07
CA VAL A 99 -11.68 35.24 64.74
C VAL A 99 -10.49 34.29 64.52
N ALA A 100 -9.64 34.10 65.52
CA ALA A 100 -8.50 33.20 65.43
C ALA A 100 -8.93 31.75 65.15
N ASP A 101 -9.97 31.25 65.84
CA ASP A 101 -10.51 29.91 65.59
C ASP A 101 -11.11 29.76 64.20
N GLU A 102 -11.82 30.78 63.69
CA GLU A 102 -12.38 30.76 62.33
C GLU A 102 -11.27 30.74 61.25
N VAL A 103 -10.22 31.56 61.42
CA VAL A 103 -9.05 31.55 60.50
C VAL A 103 -8.35 30.19 60.52
N ARG A 104 -8.28 29.55 61.69
CA ARG A 104 -7.67 28.24 61.88
C ARG A 104 -8.49 27.14 61.17
N ASN A 105 -9.82 27.18 61.30
CA ASN A 105 -10.72 26.28 60.60
C ASN A 105 -10.64 26.47 59.08
N LEU A 106 -10.64 27.72 58.60
CA LEU A 106 -10.47 28.03 57.19
C LEU A 106 -9.13 27.51 56.66
N SER A 107 -8.05 27.73 57.39
CA SER A 107 -6.70 27.26 57.01
C SER A 107 -6.64 25.74 56.90
N LYS A 108 -7.31 25.01 57.80
CA LYS A 108 -7.43 23.55 57.71
C LYS A 108 -8.21 23.11 56.48
N ARG A 109 -9.37 23.73 56.21
CA ARG A 109 -10.17 23.45 55.00
C ARG A 109 -9.39 23.70 53.70
N VAL A 110 -8.53 24.72 53.67
CA VAL A 110 -7.64 24.97 52.52
C VAL A 110 -6.59 23.87 52.38
N GLN A 111 -6.00 23.38 53.47
CA GLN A 111 -5.06 22.25 53.42
C GLN A 111 -5.75 20.99 52.89
N ASP A 112 -6.92 20.64 53.43
CA ASP A 112 -7.70 19.46 53.01
C ASP A 112 -8.05 19.55 51.50
N ALA A 113 -8.51 20.71 51.02
CA ALA A 113 -8.77 20.92 49.59
C ALA A 113 -7.51 20.79 48.73
N THR A 114 -6.36 21.22 49.25
CA THR A 114 -5.08 21.14 48.54
C THR A 114 -4.56 19.70 48.50
N ASP A 115 -4.87 18.86 49.49
CA ASP A 115 -4.62 17.42 49.45
C ASP A 115 -5.47 16.73 48.38
N GLU A 116 -6.74 17.07 48.26
CA GLU A 116 -7.60 16.57 47.17
C GLU A 116 -7.06 16.95 45.79
N VAL A 117 -6.63 18.20 45.62
CA VAL A 117 -5.97 18.66 44.37
C VAL A 117 -4.72 17.82 44.07
N GLN A 118 -3.87 17.53 45.06
CA GLN A 118 -2.67 16.73 44.86
C GLN A 118 -2.98 15.28 44.46
N ASN A 119 -4.05 14.70 45.00
CA ASN A 119 -4.53 13.38 44.60
C ASN A 119 -5.00 13.38 43.13
N ASN A 120 -5.75 14.40 42.72
CA ASN A 120 -6.20 14.57 41.34
C ASN A 120 -5.03 14.75 40.37
N ILE A 121 -4.03 15.56 40.74
CA ILE A 121 -2.78 15.74 39.96
C ILE A 121 -2.09 14.40 39.74
N THR A 122 -2.01 13.56 40.78
CA THR A 122 -1.40 12.23 40.68
C THR A 122 -2.16 11.33 39.71
N ALA A 123 -3.49 11.34 39.76
CA ALA A 123 -4.35 10.58 38.85
C ALA A 123 -4.22 11.04 37.38
N VAL A 124 -4.17 12.37 37.15
CA VAL A 124 -3.96 12.94 35.81
C VAL A 124 -2.57 12.58 35.28
N ASN A 125 -1.53 12.64 36.11
CA ASN A 125 -0.17 12.26 35.71
C ASN A 125 -0.08 10.78 35.29
N LEU A 126 -0.71 9.89 36.07
CA LEU A 126 -0.79 8.47 35.72
C LEU A 126 -1.50 8.26 34.38
N THR A 127 -2.63 8.95 34.17
CA THR A 127 -3.37 8.91 32.91
C THR A 127 -2.50 9.37 31.73
N ALA A 128 -1.78 10.48 31.89
CA ALA A 128 -0.88 11.00 30.86
C ALA A 128 0.23 10.00 30.50
N LYS A 129 0.82 9.32 31.51
CA LYS A 129 1.83 8.28 31.28
C LYS A 129 1.26 7.06 30.55
N ASN A 130 0.03 6.67 30.85
CA ASN A 130 -0.63 5.56 30.17
C ASN A 130 -0.90 5.91 28.69
N ILE A 131 -1.32 7.15 28.40
CA ILE A 131 -1.49 7.62 27.02
C ILE A 131 -0.16 7.63 26.28
N ASP A 132 0.92 8.10 26.92
CA ASP A 132 2.25 8.12 26.33
C ASP A 132 2.76 6.70 25.98
N SER A 133 2.60 5.75 26.91
CA SER A 133 2.94 4.35 26.66
C SER A 133 2.09 3.73 25.55
N ALA A 134 0.79 4.03 25.49
CA ALA A 134 -0.07 3.60 24.39
C ALA A 134 0.37 4.20 23.04
N ALA A 135 0.80 5.47 23.02
CA ALA A 135 1.34 6.11 21.82
C ALA A 135 2.61 5.41 21.33
N GLN A 136 3.54 5.07 22.22
CA GLN A 136 4.76 4.33 21.88
C GLN A 136 4.45 2.94 21.31
N ASN A 137 3.51 2.20 21.92
CA ASN A 137 3.08 0.90 21.42
C ASN A 137 2.43 1.02 20.03
N ASN A 138 1.58 2.03 19.84
CA ASN A 138 0.95 2.32 18.55
C ASN A 138 2.00 2.69 17.49
N GLN A 139 3.07 3.40 17.86
CA GLN A 139 4.18 3.73 16.96
C GLN A 139 4.89 2.47 16.47
N GLN A 140 5.18 1.53 17.37
CA GLN A 140 5.78 0.25 17.00
C GLN A 140 4.86 -0.55 16.06
N GLN A 141 3.55 -0.58 16.35
CA GLN A 141 2.59 -1.28 15.51
C GLN A 141 2.41 -0.63 14.13
N ALA A 142 2.44 0.70 14.06
CA ALA A 142 2.43 1.43 12.80
C ALA A 142 3.68 1.09 11.97
N GLN A 143 4.85 1.05 12.58
CA GLN A 143 6.10 0.67 11.90
C GLN A 143 6.05 -0.76 11.35
N GLN A 144 5.58 -1.72 12.15
CA GLN A 144 5.39 -3.10 11.68
C GLN A 144 4.40 -3.18 10.51
N SER A 145 3.32 -2.39 10.58
CA SER A 145 2.32 -2.31 9.51
C SER A 145 2.93 -1.74 8.22
N MET A 146 3.78 -0.73 8.32
CA MET A 146 4.51 -0.19 7.16
C MET A 146 5.42 -1.24 6.51
N ASP A 147 6.10 -2.08 7.30
CA ASP A 147 6.94 -3.15 6.77
C ASP A 147 6.13 -4.24 6.05
N VAL A 148 4.98 -4.63 6.63
CA VAL A 148 4.04 -5.54 5.97
C VAL A 148 3.52 -4.95 4.67
N THR A 149 3.12 -3.68 4.66
CA THR A 149 2.65 -2.99 3.46
C THR A 149 3.72 -2.92 2.38
N ARG A 150 4.98 -2.65 2.72
CA ARG A 150 6.11 -2.68 1.76
C ARG A 150 6.29 -4.06 1.14
N ASN A 151 6.25 -5.11 1.94
CA ASN A 151 6.34 -6.49 1.44
C ASN A 151 5.16 -6.82 0.52
N LEU A 152 3.94 -6.43 0.88
CA LEU A 152 2.77 -6.66 0.06
C LEU A 152 2.83 -5.88 -1.27
N GLN A 153 3.37 -4.67 -1.29
CA GLN A 153 3.62 -3.93 -2.53
C GLN A 153 4.61 -4.67 -3.45
N LYS A 154 5.65 -5.29 -2.88
CA LYS A 154 6.58 -6.13 -3.64
C LYS A 154 5.88 -7.35 -4.23
N GLU A 155 5.01 -8.02 -3.48
CA GLU A 155 4.26 -9.17 -3.99
C GLU A 155 3.26 -8.78 -5.08
N ILE A 156 2.55 -7.65 -4.93
CA ILE A 156 1.67 -7.12 -5.98
C ILE A 156 2.45 -6.84 -7.28
N LYS A 157 3.66 -6.29 -7.13
CA LYS A 157 4.59 -6.06 -8.23
C LYS A 157 5.01 -7.38 -8.91
N ASN A 158 5.36 -8.41 -8.14
CA ASN A 158 5.63 -9.76 -8.65
C ASN A 158 4.43 -10.36 -9.41
N LEU A 159 3.20 -10.20 -8.90
CA LEU A 159 1.98 -10.70 -9.55
C LEU A 159 1.73 -10.03 -10.91
N ARG A 160 2.00 -8.73 -11.02
CA ARG A 160 1.91 -8.00 -12.30
C ARG A 160 2.95 -8.51 -13.29
N THR A 161 4.19 -8.75 -12.85
CA THR A 161 5.24 -9.34 -13.68
C THR A 161 4.85 -10.73 -14.17
N LEU A 162 4.36 -11.58 -13.27
CA LEU A 162 3.85 -12.90 -13.61
C LEU A 162 2.72 -12.85 -14.65
N ALA A 163 1.77 -11.93 -14.50
CA ALA A 163 0.66 -11.77 -15.43
C ALA A 163 1.15 -11.45 -16.86
N VAL A 164 2.14 -10.58 -17.00
CA VAL A 164 2.68 -10.26 -18.32
C VAL A 164 3.46 -11.44 -18.89
N SER A 165 4.33 -12.09 -18.10
CA SER A 165 5.06 -13.28 -18.55
C SER A 165 4.10 -14.38 -19.02
N MET A 166 3.03 -14.65 -18.28
CA MET A 166 2.00 -15.62 -18.68
C MET A 166 1.31 -15.24 -20.00
N THR A 167 1.06 -13.96 -20.25
CA THR A 167 0.45 -13.50 -21.50
C THR A 167 1.41 -13.67 -22.68
N LEU A 168 2.68 -13.33 -22.49
CA LEU A 168 3.71 -13.52 -23.51
C LEU A 168 3.93 -15.00 -23.80
N ASP A 169 4.01 -15.86 -22.78
CA ASP A 169 4.18 -17.31 -22.98
C ASP A 169 2.97 -17.94 -23.70
N ALA A 170 1.76 -17.50 -23.39
CA ALA A 170 0.54 -17.92 -24.08
C ALA A 170 0.55 -17.49 -25.56
N ALA A 171 0.91 -16.22 -25.80
CA ALA A 171 1.08 -15.69 -27.15
C ALA A 171 2.14 -16.48 -27.95
N ARG A 172 3.28 -16.80 -27.33
CA ARG A 172 4.36 -17.58 -27.97
C ARG A 172 3.84 -18.96 -28.38
N GLN A 173 3.21 -19.69 -27.46
CA GLN A 173 2.64 -21.03 -27.73
C GLN A 173 1.58 -20.99 -28.84
N SER A 174 0.70 -19.98 -28.85
CA SER A 174 -0.31 -19.82 -29.92
C SER A 174 0.32 -19.57 -31.28
N HIS A 175 1.37 -18.74 -31.36
CA HIS A 175 2.07 -18.49 -32.63
C HIS A 175 2.87 -19.70 -33.09
N GLU A 176 3.50 -20.47 -32.20
CA GLU A 176 4.17 -21.74 -32.54
C GLU A 176 3.18 -22.76 -33.10
N ALA A 177 2.04 -22.94 -32.44
CA ALA A 177 0.97 -23.82 -32.91
C ALA A 177 0.46 -23.39 -34.30
N LEU A 178 0.29 -22.08 -34.53
CA LEU A 178 -0.11 -21.57 -35.83
C LEU A 178 0.94 -21.82 -36.92
N VAL A 179 2.23 -21.63 -36.61
CA VAL A 179 3.33 -21.94 -37.54
C VAL A 179 3.33 -23.43 -37.91
N HIS A 180 3.13 -24.33 -36.95
CA HIS A 180 3.00 -25.75 -37.23
C HIS A 180 1.80 -26.08 -38.12
N ARG A 181 0.65 -25.42 -37.90
CA ARG A 181 -0.52 -25.57 -38.77
C ARG A 181 -0.26 -25.06 -40.19
N LEU A 182 0.41 -23.92 -40.33
CA LEU A 182 0.80 -23.39 -41.65
C LEU A 182 1.75 -24.35 -42.39
N GLN A 183 2.76 -24.89 -41.69
CA GLN A 183 3.69 -25.87 -42.24
C GLN A 183 2.99 -27.15 -42.69
N ASN A 184 2.06 -27.66 -41.88
CA ASN A 184 1.25 -28.82 -42.25
C ASN A 184 0.38 -28.50 -43.47
N ALA A 185 -0.28 -27.33 -43.51
CA ALA A 185 -1.19 -26.96 -44.59
C ALA A 185 -0.52 -26.81 -45.96
N VAL A 186 0.75 -26.41 -46.01
CA VAL A 186 1.50 -26.25 -47.27
C VAL A 186 2.31 -27.47 -47.69
N SER A 187 2.23 -28.57 -46.92
CA SER A 187 2.90 -29.83 -47.24
C SER A 187 2.07 -30.70 -48.19
N ASP A 188 2.72 -31.56 -48.98
CA ASP A 188 2.08 -32.35 -50.06
C ASP A 188 0.89 -33.22 -49.60
N ASN A 189 0.86 -33.66 -48.34
CA ASN A 189 -0.24 -34.42 -47.72
C ASN A 189 -0.87 -33.68 -46.53
N GLY A 190 -0.79 -32.35 -46.56
CA GLY A 190 -1.27 -31.46 -45.52
C GLY A 190 -2.78 -31.46 -45.33
N SER A 191 -3.24 -31.08 -44.13
CA SER A 191 -4.63 -30.68 -43.94
C SER A 191 -4.83 -29.27 -44.50
N PRO A 192 -5.71 -29.06 -45.50
CA PRO A 192 -5.88 -27.76 -46.13
C PRO A 192 -6.40 -26.71 -45.14
N MET A 193 -5.89 -25.49 -45.26
CA MET A 193 -6.29 -24.33 -44.45
C MET A 193 -6.58 -23.14 -45.37
N SER A 194 -7.68 -22.44 -45.13
CA SER A 194 -8.06 -21.25 -45.89
C SER A 194 -7.41 -19.98 -45.31
N PRO A 195 -7.07 -18.98 -46.14
CA PRO A 195 -6.73 -17.64 -45.66
C PRO A 195 -7.78 -17.03 -44.71
N ASP A 196 -9.06 -17.39 -44.90
CA ASP A 196 -10.17 -16.89 -44.08
C ASP A 196 -10.24 -17.56 -42.69
N ASP A 197 -9.56 -18.69 -42.50
CA ASP A 197 -9.47 -19.38 -41.20
C ASP A 197 -8.46 -18.69 -40.25
N LEU A 198 -7.67 -17.73 -40.77
CA LEU A 198 -6.66 -17.02 -40.00
C LEU A 198 -7.26 -15.82 -39.27
N GLN A 199 -7.01 -15.77 -37.95
CA GLN A 199 -7.31 -14.58 -37.16
C GLN A 199 -6.46 -13.38 -37.61
N ASP A 200 -7.04 -12.20 -37.50
CA ASP A 200 -6.33 -10.94 -37.70
C ASP A 200 -5.34 -10.65 -36.55
N GLN A 201 -4.30 -9.85 -36.83
CA GLN A 201 -3.32 -9.40 -35.83
C GLN A 201 -3.96 -8.77 -34.59
N HIS A 202 -5.14 -8.15 -34.69
CA HIS A 202 -5.83 -7.54 -33.56
C HIS A 202 -6.70 -8.53 -32.77
N GLN A 203 -7.08 -9.64 -33.40
CA GLN A 203 -7.98 -10.64 -32.83
C GLN A 203 -7.23 -11.78 -32.12
N CYS A 204 -5.91 -11.90 -32.34
CA CYS A 204 -5.09 -12.87 -31.65
C CYS A 204 -4.80 -12.43 -30.18
N ALA A 205 -4.38 -13.36 -29.33
CA ALA A 205 -4.11 -13.09 -27.91
C ALA A 205 -3.03 -12.00 -27.72
N LEU A 206 -1.97 -12.02 -28.54
CA LEU A 206 -0.92 -11.00 -28.50
C LEU A 206 -1.43 -9.62 -28.91
N GLY A 207 -2.26 -9.54 -29.95
CA GLY A 207 -2.88 -8.31 -30.41
C GLY A 207 -3.81 -7.70 -29.39
N SER A 208 -4.71 -8.50 -28.82
CA SER A 208 -5.63 -8.05 -27.77
C SER A 208 -4.86 -7.54 -26.54
N TRP A 209 -3.76 -8.21 -26.15
CA TRP A 209 -2.89 -7.72 -25.09
C TRP A 209 -2.16 -6.43 -25.49
N TYR A 210 -1.61 -6.36 -26.71
CA TYR A 210 -0.88 -5.21 -27.23
C TYR A 210 -1.73 -3.93 -27.24
N GLU A 211 -3.02 -4.04 -27.55
CA GLU A 211 -3.92 -2.88 -27.55
C GLU A 211 -4.47 -2.53 -26.16
N GLY A 212 -4.63 -3.53 -25.30
CA GLY A 212 -5.13 -3.37 -23.95
C GLY A 212 -4.01 -3.20 -22.92
N THR A 213 -3.85 -4.21 -22.08
CA THR A 213 -2.96 -4.19 -20.93
C THR A 213 -1.51 -3.90 -21.32
N GLY A 214 -0.99 -4.51 -22.38
CA GLY A 214 0.39 -4.30 -22.83
C GLY A 214 0.70 -2.82 -23.04
N ARG A 215 -0.19 -2.08 -23.70
CA ARG A 215 -0.04 -0.63 -23.90
C ARG A 215 -0.08 0.16 -22.61
N GLN A 216 -0.93 -0.22 -21.66
CA GLN A 216 -1.00 0.46 -20.36
C GLN A 216 0.27 0.26 -19.53
N LEU A 217 0.90 -0.92 -19.60
CA LEU A 217 2.07 -1.23 -18.78
C LEU A 217 3.40 -0.88 -19.44
N LEU A 218 3.49 -1.02 -20.77
CA LEU A 218 4.74 -0.99 -21.54
C LEU A 218 4.66 -0.06 -22.77
N GLY A 219 3.60 0.73 -22.93
CA GLY A 219 3.41 1.57 -24.11
C GLY A 219 4.52 2.60 -24.36
N ASN A 220 5.32 2.92 -23.33
CA ASN A 220 6.47 3.82 -23.44
C ASN A 220 7.80 3.09 -23.73
N GLU A 221 7.81 1.76 -23.71
CA GLU A 221 9.01 0.96 -23.98
C GLU A 221 9.25 0.87 -25.49
N ALA A 222 10.47 1.18 -25.93
CA ALA A 222 10.82 1.15 -27.35
C ALA A 222 10.61 -0.25 -27.96
N GLU A 223 10.96 -1.31 -27.21
CA GLU A 223 10.73 -2.71 -27.60
C GLU A 223 9.26 -3.04 -27.78
N PHE A 224 8.38 -2.42 -26.98
CA PHE A 224 6.95 -2.64 -27.10
C PHE A 224 6.44 -2.03 -28.40
N VAL A 225 6.83 -0.80 -28.71
CA VAL A 225 6.45 -0.14 -29.97
C VAL A 225 7.00 -0.89 -31.19
N ALA A 226 8.24 -1.39 -31.10
CA ALA A 226 8.90 -2.13 -32.18
C ALA A 226 8.22 -3.47 -32.52
N LEU A 227 7.56 -4.11 -31.55
CA LEU A 227 6.84 -5.38 -31.73
C LEU A 227 5.70 -5.31 -32.77
N ALA A 228 5.10 -4.14 -32.97
CA ALA A 228 3.90 -3.99 -33.80
C ALA A 228 4.12 -4.41 -35.27
N GLU A 229 5.23 -3.99 -35.86
CA GLU A 229 5.49 -4.20 -37.30
C GLU A 229 5.82 -5.67 -37.62
N PRO A 230 6.72 -6.36 -36.90
CA PRO A 230 6.94 -7.80 -37.08
C PRO A 230 5.65 -8.63 -36.91
N HIS A 231 4.81 -8.27 -35.94
CA HIS A 231 3.52 -8.93 -35.71
C HIS A 231 2.55 -8.75 -36.89
N ARG A 232 2.44 -7.54 -37.42
CA ARG A 232 1.66 -7.25 -38.64
C ARG A 232 2.13 -8.04 -39.85
N GLN A 233 3.44 -8.06 -40.06
CA GLN A 233 4.05 -8.79 -41.16
C GLN A 233 3.82 -10.30 -41.05
N PHE A 234 3.85 -10.87 -39.84
CA PHE A 234 3.57 -12.28 -39.61
C PHE A 234 2.16 -12.68 -40.11
N HIS A 235 1.12 -11.96 -39.65
CA HIS A 235 -0.27 -12.27 -40.06
C HIS A 235 -0.53 -11.99 -41.54
N GLN A 236 0.06 -10.94 -42.11
CA GLN A 236 -0.04 -10.65 -43.54
C GLN A 236 0.57 -11.78 -44.37
N ARG A 237 1.81 -12.17 -44.06
CA ARG A 237 2.54 -13.22 -44.79
C ARG A 237 1.91 -14.60 -44.63
N ALA A 238 1.31 -14.89 -43.47
CA ALA A 238 0.56 -16.14 -43.26
C ALA A 238 -0.63 -16.26 -44.23
N ARG A 239 -1.37 -15.16 -44.48
CA ARG A 239 -2.46 -15.16 -45.48
C ARG A 239 -1.94 -15.28 -46.90
N GLU A 240 -0.89 -14.53 -47.24
CA GLU A 240 -0.24 -14.61 -48.56
C GLU A 240 0.32 -16.02 -48.84
N LEU A 241 0.88 -16.68 -47.83
CA LEU A 241 1.42 -18.04 -47.92
C LEU A 241 0.33 -19.04 -48.36
N LEU A 242 -0.83 -19.01 -47.70
CA LEU A 242 -1.94 -19.91 -48.04
C LEU A 242 -2.52 -19.61 -49.42
N ALA A 243 -2.61 -18.33 -49.79
CA ALA A 243 -3.08 -17.94 -51.12
C ALA A 243 -2.12 -18.42 -52.24
N ALA A 244 -0.80 -18.29 -52.04
CA ALA A 244 0.20 -18.78 -52.98
C ALA A 244 0.17 -20.31 -53.12
N HIS A 245 0.00 -21.03 -52.01
CA HIS A 245 -0.11 -22.49 -52.01
C HIS A 245 -1.37 -22.95 -52.75
N GLN A 246 -2.53 -22.31 -52.51
CA GLN A 246 -3.78 -22.60 -53.22
C GLN A 246 -3.68 -22.32 -54.73
N ALA A 247 -2.89 -21.32 -55.12
CA ALA A 247 -2.62 -21.01 -56.53
C ALA A 247 -1.62 -21.97 -57.21
N GLY A 248 -1.01 -22.90 -56.46
CA GLY A 248 0.02 -23.82 -56.95
C GLY A 248 1.40 -23.17 -57.17
N ASP A 249 1.62 -21.95 -56.66
CA ASP A 249 2.90 -21.24 -56.77
C ASP A 249 3.87 -21.72 -55.68
N GLN A 250 4.63 -22.78 -56.01
CA GLN A 250 5.60 -23.41 -55.13
C GLN A 250 6.77 -22.47 -54.76
N GLU A 251 7.20 -21.60 -55.66
CA GLU A 251 8.31 -20.67 -55.42
C GLU A 251 7.91 -19.63 -54.37
N SER A 252 6.76 -18.97 -54.57
CA SER A 252 6.23 -17.99 -53.62
C SER A 252 5.90 -18.65 -52.28
N THR A 253 5.34 -19.87 -52.29
CA THR A 253 5.03 -20.63 -51.06
C THR A 253 6.29 -20.84 -50.21
N GLY A 254 7.37 -21.35 -50.80
CA GLY A 254 8.62 -21.58 -50.07
C GLY A 254 9.33 -20.30 -49.59
N LYS A 255 9.16 -19.19 -50.31
CA LYS A 255 9.66 -17.87 -49.90
C LYS A 255 8.85 -17.30 -48.74
N LEU A 256 7.52 -17.31 -48.84
CA LEU A 256 6.62 -16.77 -47.83
C LEU A 256 6.71 -17.57 -46.52
N LEU A 257 6.86 -18.89 -46.58
CA LEU A 257 7.07 -19.72 -45.39
C LEU A 257 8.32 -19.30 -44.62
N ARG A 258 9.44 -19.06 -45.31
CA ARG A 258 10.66 -18.53 -44.67
C ARG A 258 10.42 -17.16 -44.03
N GLN A 259 9.73 -16.26 -44.72
CA GLN A 259 9.43 -14.93 -44.19
C GLN A 259 8.46 -14.95 -42.99
N VAL A 260 7.56 -15.93 -42.90
CA VAL A 260 6.72 -16.16 -41.70
C VAL A 260 7.58 -16.61 -40.53
N LEU A 261 8.51 -17.54 -40.75
CA LEU A 261 9.45 -18.02 -39.73
C LEU A 261 10.36 -16.90 -39.22
N ASP A 262 10.90 -16.08 -40.12
CA ASP A 262 11.72 -14.91 -39.78
C ASP A 262 10.92 -13.88 -38.95
N SER A 263 9.66 -13.61 -39.33
CA SER A 263 8.77 -12.72 -38.56
C SER A 263 8.47 -13.27 -37.17
N ARG A 264 8.21 -14.58 -37.04
CA ARG A 264 8.02 -15.25 -35.74
C ARG A 264 9.25 -15.07 -34.86
N ASP A 265 10.45 -15.30 -35.40
CA ASP A 265 11.68 -15.20 -34.61
C ASP A 265 11.91 -13.76 -34.12
N ASN A 266 11.59 -12.76 -34.96
CA ASN A 266 11.65 -11.36 -34.58
C ASN A 266 10.63 -11.00 -33.48
N ILE A 267 9.38 -11.47 -33.60
CA ILE A 267 8.36 -11.32 -32.55
C ILE A 267 8.87 -11.91 -31.23
N PHE A 268 9.44 -13.12 -31.25
CA PHE A 268 9.92 -13.79 -30.05
C PHE A 268 11.11 -13.07 -29.39
N GLN A 269 12.01 -12.50 -30.18
CA GLN A 269 13.09 -11.65 -29.66
C GLN A 269 12.56 -10.41 -28.94
N HIS A 270 11.57 -9.71 -29.51
CA HIS A 270 10.92 -8.59 -28.84
C HIS A 270 10.19 -9.03 -27.56
N MET A 271 9.52 -10.18 -27.57
CA MET A 271 8.85 -10.71 -26.37
C MET A 271 9.85 -11.05 -25.25
N ASP A 272 11.01 -11.62 -25.60
CA ASP A 272 12.08 -11.89 -24.63
C ASP A 272 12.68 -10.60 -24.06
N ALA A 273 12.88 -9.59 -24.90
CA ALA A 273 13.32 -8.27 -24.48
C ALA A 273 12.31 -7.62 -23.52
N LEU A 274 11.02 -7.69 -23.84
CA LEU A 274 9.94 -7.19 -22.98
C LEU A 274 9.90 -7.93 -21.64
N SER A 275 10.02 -9.26 -21.65
CA SER A 275 10.10 -10.07 -20.43
C SER A 275 11.25 -9.62 -19.53
N ALA A 276 12.43 -9.35 -20.11
CA ALA A 276 13.58 -8.85 -19.37
C ALA A 276 13.39 -7.42 -18.83
N ILE A 277 12.71 -6.53 -19.58
CA ILE A 277 12.34 -5.18 -19.12
C ILE A 277 11.41 -5.26 -17.92
N ILE A 278 10.40 -6.14 -17.99
CA ILE A 278 9.41 -6.30 -16.92
C ILE A 278 10.08 -6.81 -15.65
N GLN A 279 10.95 -7.81 -15.73
CA GLN A 279 11.66 -8.34 -14.55
C GLN A 279 12.58 -7.32 -13.85
N LYS A 280 13.04 -6.29 -14.57
CA LYS A 280 13.89 -5.23 -14.01
C LYS A 280 13.08 -4.05 -13.46
N THR A 281 11.98 -3.72 -14.13
CA THR A 281 11.22 -2.48 -13.90
C THR A 281 10.05 -2.74 -12.94
N TYR A 282 9.35 -3.83 -13.20
CA TYR A 282 8.23 -4.35 -12.44
C TYR A 282 8.68 -5.60 -11.66
#